data_AF-A0A4W3H0U3-F1
#
_entry.id   AF-A0A4W3H0U3-F1
#
_cell.length_a   1.000
_cell.length_b   1.000
_cell.length_c   1.000
_cell.angle_alpha   90.00
_cell.angle_beta   90.00
_cell.angle_gamma   90.00
#
_symmetry.space_group_name_H-M   'P 1'
#
loop_
_entity.id
_entity.type
_entity.pdbx_description
1 polymer ?
#
loop_
_entity_poly.entity_id
_entity_poly.type
_entity_poly.pdbx_seq_one_letter_code
_entity_poly.pdbx_strand_id
1 'polypeptide(L)'
;MSVCLCLCLYVCKCVSLSVSLYVCVSLSVSIYVCVSLTVSLYVCVSLSYEYEEEDQETVTEPVPGVTTRLCDYDRCRHGQRPCAELQLLAGPSNPCLCPGMADEDAPPDPPQLLPPTTITDSSAQLHWCEPLSTVRGYRLLLSNDGPAHRPDGPPLAPDARLHTLTGLRSATAYRVCVEAFNAAGQSRRLEGVAPRSSPERRHLDGPGLELGPCRRFTTKPSRYTVAAVGASGLLALLLVAVAAGACSPRATLYQGPPCALLL
;
A
#
# COMPACT_ATOMS: atom_id res chain seq x y z
N MET A 1 -1.41 -23.18 57.36
CA MET A 1 -0.80 -24.00 56.29
C MET A 1 -1.78 -24.05 55.14
N SER A 2 -1.33 -23.59 53.98
CA SER A 2 -2.07 -23.62 52.72
C SER A 2 -1.84 -24.97 52.07
N VAL A 3 -2.91 -25.67 51.67
CA VAL A 3 -2.85 -26.69 50.60
C VAL A 3 -4.18 -26.62 49.84
N CYS A 4 -4.20 -25.89 48.73
CA CYS A 4 -5.25 -26.00 47.72
C CYS A 4 -4.56 -26.48 46.44
N LEU A 5 -4.51 -27.80 46.28
CA LEU A 5 -4.13 -28.45 45.02
C LEU A 5 -5.32 -28.30 44.07
N CYS A 6 -5.23 -27.34 43.15
CA CYS A 6 -6.19 -27.18 42.07
C CYS A 6 -5.44 -27.35 40.74
N LEU A 7 -5.22 -28.59 40.33
CA LEU A 7 -4.98 -28.91 38.93
C LEU A 7 -6.35 -29.13 38.26
N CYS A 8 -6.51 -28.50 37.09
CA CYS A 8 -7.51 -28.75 36.05
C CYS A 8 -8.83 -27.95 36.09
N LEU A 9 -8.77 -26.80 35.39
CA LEU A 9 -9.71 -26.37 34.33
C LEU A 9 -11.22 -26.38 34.64
N TYR A 10 -11.71 -25.50 35.50
CA TYR A 10 -13.07 -24.93 35.39
C TYR A 10 -13.11 -23.57 36.10
N VAL A 11 -13.48 -22.51 35.39
CA VAL A 11 -13.43 -21.14 35.92
C VAL A 11 -14.62 -20.93 36.86
N CYS A 12 -14.46 -21.20 38.16
CA CYS A 12 -15.46 -20.83 39.17
C CYS A 12 -15.39 -19.32 39.44
N LYS A 13 -16.31 -18.53 38.85
CA LYS A 13 -16.53 -17.14 39.30
C LYS A 13 -17.37 -17.15 40.57
N CYS A 14 -16.71 -17.10 41.72
CA CYS A 14 -17.37 -16.93 43.01
C CYS A 14 -17.70 -15.44 43.23
N VAL A 15 -18.97 -15.06 43.23
CA VAL A 15 -19.41 -13.73 43.73
C VAL A 15 -19.52 -13.83 45.25
N SER A 16 -18.62 -13.14 45.96
CA SER A 16 -18.65 -13.05 47.43
C SER A 16 -19.68 -12.00 47.84
N LEU A 17 -20.75 -12.42 48.52
CA LEU A 17 -21.75 -11.51 49.08
C LEU A 17 -21.64 -11.57 50.62
N SER A 18 -21.01 -10.56 51.22
CA SER A 18 -20.84 -10.47 52.67
C SER A 18 -22.01 -9.72 53.30
N VAL A 19 -22.76 -10.36 54.19
CA VAL A 19 -23.76 -9.70 55.04
C VAL A 19 -23.24 -9.70 56.47
N SER A 20 -23.07 -8.50 57.05
CA SER A 20 -22.55 -8.34 58.41
C SER A 20 -23.71 -8.12 59.37
N LEU A 21 -23.89 -9.01 60.36
CA LEU A 21 -24.88 -8.86 61.43
C LEU A 21 -24.15 -8.62 62.76
N TYR A 22 -24.54 -7.54 63.43
CA TYR A 22 -23.99 -7.16 64.74
C TYR A 22 -25.02 -7.52 65.82
N VAL A 23 -24.62 -8.35 66.78
CA VAL A 23 -25.45 -8.70 67.95
C VAL A 23 -24.89 -8.01 69.18
N CYS A 24 -25.72 -7.17 69.80
CA CYS A 24 -25.35 -6.40 70.98
C CYS A 24 -25.96 -7.04 72.23
N VAL A 25 -25.14 -7.56 73.13
CA VAL A 25 -25.60 -8.05 74.45
C VAL A 25 -25.36 -6.95 75.48
N SER A 26 -26.41 -6.49 76.15
CA SER A 26 -26.30 -5.50 77.22
C SER A 26 -25.90 -6.17 78.53
N LEU A 27 -24.66 -5.96 78.95
CA LEU A 27 -24.22 -6.18 80.34
C LEU A 27 -24.20 -4.82 81.06
N SER A 28 -24.69 -4.84 82.29
CA SER A 28 -25.28 -3.70 82.99
C SER A 28 -24.32 -2.62 83.53
N VAL A 29 -23.31 -2.16 82.76
CA VAL A 29 -22.72 -0.80 82.80
C VAL A 29 -21.98 -0.53 81.47
N SER A 30 -22.50 0.40 80.65
CA SER A 30 -21.88 1.25 79.60
C SER A 30 -20.64 0.83 78.76
N ILE A 31 -20.39 -0.45 78.46
CA ILE A 31 -19.45 -0.82 77.38
C ILE A 31 -20.09 -1.89 76.47
N TYR A 32 -20.40 -1.51 75.23
CA TYR A 32 -20.89 -2.42 74.19
C TYR A 32 -19.69 -3.06 73.48
N VAL A 33 -19.51 -4.37 73.62
CA VAL A 33 -18.49 -5.13 72.86
C VAL A 33 -19.15 -5.72 71.62
N CYS A 34 -18.82 -5.18 70.45
CA CYS A 34 -19.31 -5.67 69.17
C CYS A 34 -18.43 -6.83 68.68
N VAL A 35 -18.95 -8.06 68.75
CA VAL A 35 -18.28 -9.21 68.12
C VAL A 35 -18.77 -9.32 66.67
N SER A 36 -17.88 -9.10 65.69
CA SER A 36 -18.22 -9.33 64.28
C SER A 36 -18.15 -10.83 63.98
N LEU A 37 -19.31 -11.49 63.81
CA LEU A 37 -19.36 -12.80 63.19
C LEU A 37 -19.53 -12.64 61.67
N THR A 38 -18.49 -12.96 60.92
CA THR A 38 -18.58 -13.13 59.46
C THR A 38 -18.95 -14.58 59.15
N VAL A 39 -20.21 -14.83 58.78
CA VAL A 39 -20.63 -16.12 58.23
C VAL A 39 -20.51 -16.04 56.72
N SER A 40 -19.49 -16.69 56.16
CA SER A 40 -19.32 -16.80 54.71
C SER A 40 -20.23 -17.92 54.21
N LEU A 41 -21.41 -17.58 53.69
CA LEU A 41 -22.25 -18.53 52.96
C LEU A 41 -21.74 -18.62 51.52
N TYR A 42 -21.07 -19.72 51.19
CA TYR A 42 -20.72 -20.05 49.82
C TYR A 42 -21.93 -20.72 49.16
N VAL A 43 -22.68 -19.98 48.34
CA VAL A 43 -23.73 -20.56 47.50
C VAL A 43 -23.06 -21.20 46.29
N CYS A 44 -22.92 -22.51 46.32
CA CYS A 44 -22.47 -23.28 45.16
C CYS A 44 -23.64 -23.42 44.19
N VAL A 45 -23.68 -22.60 43.14
CA VAL A 45 -24.55 -22.86 41.98
C VAL A 45 -23.83 -23.90 41.13
N SER A 46 -24.34 -25.13 41.16
CA SER A 46 -23.95 -26.16 40.20
C SER A 46 -24.53 -25.77 38.83
N LEU A 47 -23.77 -25.02 38.03
CA LEU A 47 -24.05 -24.90 36.61
C LEU A 47 -23.62 -26.21 35.95
N SER A 48 -24.57 -27.10 35.67
CA SER A 48 -24.37 -28.05 34.59
C SER A 48 -24.38 -27.26 33.29
N TYR A 49 -23.21 -26.76 32.90
CA TYR A 49 -22.97 -26.34 31.53
C TYR A 49 -22.93 -27.63 30.73
N GLU A 50 -24.11 -28.03 30.25
CA GLU A 50 -24.20 -29.00 29.17
C GLU A 50 -23.55 -28.30 27.99
N TYR A 51 -22.35 -28.76 27.63
CA TYR A 51 -21.79 -28.47 26.33
C TYR A 51 -22.73 -29.13 25.34
N GLU A 52 -23.70 -28.38 24.84
CA GLU A 52 -24.21 -28.68 23.53
C GLU A 52 -23.10 -28.28 22.56
N GLU A 53 -22.19 -29.22 22.32
CA GLU A 53 -21.70 -29.41 20.95
C GLU A 53 -22.93 -29.81 20.12
N GLU A 54 -23.76 -28.82 19.78
CA GLU A 54 -24.52 -28.91 18.56
C GLU A 54 -23.52 -28.70 17.42
N ASP A 55 -22.79 -29.78 17.10
CA ASP A 55 -22.47 -30.10 15.71
C ASP A 55 -23.79 -30.40 14.97
N GLN A 56 -24.71 -29.44 15.01
CA GLN A 56 -25.74 -29.32 14.02
C GLN A 56 -25.20 -28.23 13.09
N GLU A 57 -24.34 -28.67 12.16
CA GLU A 57 -24.60 -28.30 10.78
C GLU A 57 -26.08 -28.64 10.56
N THR A 58 -26.92 -27.65 10.82
CA THR A 58 -28.18 -27.53 10.13
C THR A 58 -27.71 -27.47 8.68
N VAL A 59 -27.65 -28.63 8.04
CA VAL A 59 -27.72 -28.75 6.60
C VAL A 59 -29.09 -28.16 6.31
N THR A 60 -29.13 -26.83 6.27
CA THR A 60 -30.09 -26.11 5.46
C THR A 60 -29.84 -26.74 4.12
N GLU A 61 -30.77 -27.61 3.69
CA GLU A 61 -30.87 -28.10 2.33
C GLU A 61 -30.22 -27.05 1.42
N PRO A 62 -29.10 -27.34 0.74
CA PRO A 62 -28.47 -26.35 -0.10
C PRO A 62 -29.56 -25.90 -1.06
N VAL A 63 -30.00 -24.65 -0.92
CA VAL A 63 -31.04 -24.10 -1.77
C VAL A 63 -30.59 -24.41 -3.20
N PRO A 64 -31.34 -25.25 -3.95
CA PRO A 64 -30.85 -25.72 -5.23
C PRO A 64 -30.71 -24.49 -6.15
N GLY A 65 -29.48 -24.04 -6.38
CA GLY A 65 -29.18 -22.91 -7.27
C GLY A 65 -28.29 -21.79 -6.73
N VAL A 66 -27.84 -21.81 -5.46
CA VAL A 66 -26.92 -20.75 -4.97
C VAL A 66 -25.49 -21.06 -5.43
N THR A 67 -25.14 -20.63 -6.64
CA THR A 67 -23.73 -20.54 -7.06
C THR A 67 -23.13 -19.28 -6.47
N THR A 68 -22.35 -19.39 -5.40
CA THR A 68 -21.63 -18.24 -4.85
C THR A 68 -20.50 -17.84 -5.80
N ARG A 69 -20.66 -16.70 -6.48
CA ARG A 69 -19.69 -16.20 -7.47
C ARG A 69 -18.75 -15.19 -6.83
N LEU A 70 -17.60 -14.92 -7.45
CA LEU A 70 -16.81 -13.76 -7.04
C LEU A 70 -17.54 -12.49 -7.43
N CYS A 71 -17.47 -11.46 -6.59
CA CYS A 71 -17.95 -10.14 -6.95
C CYS A 71 -17.17 -9.62 -8.16
N ASP A 72 -17.83 -8.87 -9.05
CA ASP A 72 -17.18 -8.16 -10.16
C ASP A 72 -16.40 -6.96 -9.60
N TYR A 73 -15.23 -7.26 -9.04
CA TYR A 73 -14.34 -6.32 -8.40
C TYR A 73 -12.97 -6.38 -9.06
N ASP A 74 -12.54 -5.26 -9.64
CA ASP A 74 -11.27 -5.15 -10.34
C ASP A 74 -10.27 -4.41 -9.47
N ARG A 75 -9.31 -5.13 -8.90
CA ARG A 75 -8.30 -4.55 -7.98
C ARG A 75 -7.54 -3.36 -8.55
N CYS A 76 -7.50 -3.18 -9.87
CA CYS A 76 -6.79 -2.10 -10.53
C CYS A 76 -7.70 -0.92 -10.92
N ARG A 77 -9.03 -1.02 -10.76
CA ARG A 77 -9.97 0.03 -11.20
C ARG A 77 -10.08 1.17 -10.20
N HIS A 78 -9.76 2.39 -10.64
CA HIS A 78 -9.88 3.60 -9.81
C HIS A 78 -11.33 4.00 -9.56
N GLY A 79 -11.65 4.38 -8.32
CA GLY A 79 -12.95 4.95 -7.95
C GLY A 79 -14.09 3.93 -7.97
N GLN A 80 -13.76 2.64 -8.00
CA GLN A 80 -14.76 1.59 -7.89
C GLN A 80 -15.29 1.53 -6.46
N ARG A 81 -16.52 1.04 -6.30
CA ARG A 81 -17.08 0.77 -4.97
C ARG A 81 -16.23 -0.31 -4.27
N PRO A 82 -15.92 -0.14 -2.97
CA PRO A 82 -15.17 -1.15 -2.22
C PRO A 82 -15.87 -2.51 -2.27
N CYS A 83 -15.09 -3.60 -2.31
CA CYS A 83 -15.65 -4.94 -2.46
C CYS A 83 -16.64 -5.28 -1.32
N ALA A 84 -16.35 -4.86 -0.09
CA ALA A 84 -17.25 -5.00 1.05
C ALA A 84 -18.65 -4.42 0.78
N GLU A 85 -18.73 -3.27 0.09
CA GLU A 85 -20.01 -2.65 -0.26
C GLU A 85 -20.71 -3.40 -1.40
N LEU A 86 -19.96 -3.89 -2.40
CA LEU A 86 -20.52 -4.73 -3.47
C LEU A 86 -21.16 -6.00 -2.92
N GLN A 87 -20.54 -6.63 -1.91
CA GLN A 87 -21.09 -7.80 -1.24
C GLN A 87 -22.38 -7.49 -0.45
N LEU A 88 -22.48 -6.31 0.18
CA LEU A 88 -23.70 -5.86 0.85
C LEU A 88 -24.86 -5.58 -0.12
N LEU A 89 -24.55 -5.13 -1.33
CA LEU A 89 -25.53 -4.86 -2.38
C LEU A 89 -25.94 -6.13 -3.13
N ALA A 90 -25.14 -7.19 -3.06
CA ALA A 90 -25.47 -8.49 -3.61
C ALA A 90 -26.66 -9.08 -2.81
N GLY A 91 -27.85 -9.01 -3.40
CA GLY A 91 -29.05 -9.54 -2.78
C GLY A 91 -29.02 -11.07 -2.60
N PRO A 92 -29.95 -11.63 -1.80
CA PRO A 92 -29.96 -13.05 -1.45
C PRO A 92 -30.11 -14.00 -2.64
N SER A 93 -30.61 -13.51 -3.79
CA SER A 93 -30.76 -14.29 -5.02
C SER A 93 -29.47 -14.45 -5.82
N ASN A 94 -28.45 -13.63 -5.58
CA ASN A 94 -27.16 -13.71 -6.29
C ASN A 94 -26.02 -13.20 -5.38
N PRO A 95 -25.72 -13.92 -4.28
CA PRO A 95 -24.64 -13.53 -3.39
C PRO A 95 -23.29 -13.64 -4.11
N CYS A 96 -22.40 -12.69 -3.79
CA CYS A 96 -21.03 -12.73 -4.29
C CYS A 96 -20.02 -12.67 -3.14
N LEU A 97 -18.84 -13.24 -3.37
CA LEU A 97 -17.73 -13.25 -2.43
C LEU A 97 -16.60 -12.34 -2.89
N CYS A 98 -16.04 -11.63 -1.93
CA CYS A 98 -14.83 -10.83 -2.06
C CYS A 98 -13.66 -11.57 -1.40
N PRO A 99 -12.85 -12.32 -2.15
CA PRO A 99 -11.72 -13.04 -1.56
C PRO A 99 -10.63 -12.08 -1.07
N GLY A 100 -9.95 -12.46 0.02
CA GLY A 100 -8.71 -11.83 0.41
C GLY A 100 -8.83 -10.42 0.98
N MET A 101 -9.81 -10.14 1.83
CA MET A 101 -9.70 -9.01 2.76
C MET A 101 -9.02 -9.54 4.02
N ALA A 102 -7.69 -9.47 4.10
CA ALA A 102 -6.99 -9.78 5.34
C ALA A 102 -7.57 -8.94 6.49
N ASP A 103 -7.72 -9.53 7.67
CA ASP A 103 -8.22 -8.83 8.85
C ASP A 103 -7.35 -7.60 9.19
N GLU A 104 -7.94 -6.57 9.80
CA GLU A 104 -7.26 -5.32 10.14
C GLU A 104 -6.16 -5.47 11.21
N ASP A 105 -5.94 -6.68 11.72
CA ASP A 105 -4.96 -6.99 12.75
C ASP A 105 -3.52 -7.10 12.21
N ALA A 106 -3.34 -7.12 10.89
CA ALA A 106 -2.02 -7.14 10.24
C ALA A 106 -1.84 -5.98 9.25
N PRO A 107 -0.61 -5.43 9.12
CA PRO A 107 -0.32 -4.43 8.09
C PRO A 107 -0.65 -4.96 6.68
N PRO A 108 -1.11 -4.11 5.74
CA PRO A 108 -1.52 -4.58 4.42
C PRO A 108 -0.35 -5.15 3.61
N ASP A 109 -0.65 -6.09 2.70
CA ASP A 109 0.31 -6.47 1.68
C ASP A 109 0.65 -5.29 0.76
N PRO A 110 1.82 -5.27 0.10
CA PRO A 110 2.21 -4.19 -0.79
C PRO A 110 1.30 -4.12 -2.03
N PRO A 111 0.83 -2.93 -2.44
CA PRO A 111 0.12 -2.76 -3.70
C PRO A 111 1.04 -3.05 -4.89
N GLN A 112 0.45 -3.34 -6.03
CA GLN A 112 1.19 -3.57 -7.27
C GLN A 112 1.18 -2.31 -8.14
N LEU A 113 2.31 -1.61 -8.19
CA LEU A 113 2.48 -0.41 -9.01
C LEU A 113 2.80 -0.77 -10.46
N LEU A 114 1.93 -0.34 -11.38
CA LEU A 114 2.13 -0.48 -12.82
C LEU A 114 3.14 0.57 -13.33
N PRO A 115 3.72 0.36 -14.52
CA PRO A 115 4.60 1.35 -15.14
C PRO A 115 3.92 2.73 -15.24
N PRO A 116 4.59 3.82 -14.81
CA PRO A 116 4.04 5.16 -14.93
C PRO A 116 3.72 5.53 -16.38
N THR A 117 2.59 6.20 -16.58
CA THR A 117 2.09 6.63 -17.90
C THR A 117 2.12 8.15 -18.01
N THR A 118 1.85 8.65 -19.22
CA THR A 118 1.71 10.09 -19.53
C THR A 118 2.83 10.97 -18.96
N ILE A 119 4.08 10.51 -19.05
CA ILE A 119 5.23 11.20 -18.47
C ILE A 119 5.55 12.47 -19.29
N THR A 120 5.60 13.61 -18.60
CA THR A 120 6.00 14.92 -19.14
C THR A 120 7.34 15.36 -18.55
N ASP A 121 7.72 16.62 -18.75
CA ASP A 121 8.89 17.22 -18.10
C ASP A 121 8.62 17.65 -16.64
N SER A 122 7.37 17.63 -16.20
CA SER A 122 6.97 18.10 -14.86
C SER A 122 5.87 17.25 -14.17
N SER A 123 5.41 16.19 -14.81
CA SER A 123 4.35 15.31 -14.28
C SER A 123 4.48 13.87 -14.76
N ALA A 124 3.86 12.96 -14.02
CA ALA A 124 3.72 11.55 -14.38
C ALA A 124 2.44 10.97 -13.76
N GLN A 125 1.80 10.04 -14.45
CA GLN A 125 0.60 9.37 -13.94
C GLN A 125 0.97 7.98 -13.41
N LEU A 126 0.49 7.69 -12.20
CA LEU A 126 0.70 6.44 -11.50
C LEU A 126 -0.60 5.65 -11.49
N HIS A 127 -0.49 4.34 -11.70
CA HIS A 127 -1.62 3.42 -11.60
C HIS A 127 -1.21 2.15 -10.85
N TRP A 128 -2.03 1.68 -9.91
CA TRP A 128 -1.71 0.50 -9.10
C TRP A 128 -2.92 -0.40 -8.88
N CYS A 129 -2.65 -1.66 -8.54
CA CYS A 129 -3.66 -2.60 -8.11
C CYS A 129 -3.58 -2.80 -6.59
N GLU A 130 -4.74 -2.87 -5.94
CA GLU A 130 -4.87 -3.09 -4.50
C GLU A 130 -4.33 -4.46 -4.06
N PRO A 131 -3.73 -4.59 -2.86
CA PRO A 131 -3.39 -5.88 -2.26
C PRO A 131 -4.62 -6.71 -1.85
N LEU A 132 -4.44 -8.02 -1.60
CA LEU A 132 -5.47 -8.85 -0.96
C LEU A 132 -5.41 -8.67 0.57
N SER A 133 -5.61 -7.44 1.03
CA SER A 133 -5.62 -7.08 2.44
C SER A 133 -6.58 -5.92 2.70
N THR A 134 -7.03 -5.72 3.94
CA THR A 134 -7.84 -4.54 4.27
C THR A 134 -6.99 -3.27 4.16
N VAL A 135 -7.45 -2.31 3.35
CA VAL A 135 -6.79 -1.02 3.12
C VAL A 135 -7.73 0.14 3.48
N ARG A 136 -7.26 1.07 4.31
CA ARG A 136 -7.97 2.32 4.61
C ARG A 136 -7.55 3.48 3.71
N GLY A 137 -6.39 3.38 3.07
CA GLY A 137 -5.91 4.36 2.10
C GLY A 137 -4.49 4.08 1.61
N TYR A 138 -3.97 5.00 0.81
CA TYR A 138 -2.62 4.91 0.26
C TYR A 138 -1.78 6.14 0.56
N ARG A 139 -0.46 5.97 0.58
CA ARG A 139 0.51 7.06 0.64
C ARG A 139 1.49 6.93 -0.52
N LEU A 140 1.74 8.05 -1.19
CA LEU A 140 2.75 8.14 -2.23
C LEU A 140 4.07 8.59 -1.63
N LEU A 141 5.13 7.95 -2.08
CA LEU A 141 6.48 8.17 -1.61
C LEU A 141 7.39 8.41 -2.81
N LEU A 142 8.03 9.58 -2.86
CA LEU A 142 8.84 10.00 -3.99
C LEU A 142 10.28 10.28 -3.54
N SER A 143 11.25 9.80 -4.32
CA SER A 143 12.67 10.12 -4.17
C SER A 143 13.30 10.43 -5.53
N ASN A 144 14.22 11.39 -5.57
CA ASN A 144 15.09 11.68 -6.72
C ASN A 144 16.54 11.42 -6.32
N ASP A 145 17.11 10.28 -6.74
CA ASP A 145 18.48 9.79 -6.47
C ASP A 145 18.99 9.76 -5.01
N GLY A 146 18.13 10.09 -4.03
CA GLY A 146 18.44 9.98 -2.60
C GLY A 146 17.92 8.67 -1.97
N PRO A 147 18.49 8.23 -0.84
CA PRO A 147 17.99 7.07 -0.10
C PRO A 147 16.61 7.32 0.55
N ALA A 148 16.26 8.59 0.79
CA ALA A 148 15.05 8.96 1.51
C ALA A 148 13.86 9.20 0.57
N HIS A 149 12.83 8.36 0.68
CA HIS A 149 11.53 8.66 0.10
C HIS A 149 10.80 9.68 0.97
N ARG A 150 10.23 10.71 0.34
CA ARG A 150 9.40 11.70 1.01
C ARG A 150 7.93 11.48 0.66
N PRO A 151 7.00 11.66 1.62
CA PRO A 151 5.58 11.69 1.31
C PRO A 151 5.27 12.75 0.26
N ASP A 152 4.50 12.35 -0.75
CA ASP A 152 3.93 13.25 -1.74
C ASP A 152 2.46 13.51 -1.38
N GLY A 153 2.20 14.67 -0.77
CA GLY A 153 0.86 15.09 -0.40
C GLY A 153 0.20 14.31 0.76
N PRO A 154 -1.11 14.52 0.98
CA PRO A 154 -1.89 13.80 1.98
C PRO A 154 -2.18 12.36 1.55
N PRO A 155 -2.65 11.50 2.48
CA PRO A 155 -3.13 10.16 2.14
C PRO A 155 -4.25 10.18 1.10
N LEU A 156 -4.21 9.21 0.20
CA LEU A 156 -5.24 8.96 -0.81
C LEU A 156 -6.32 8.03 -0.26
N ALA A 157 -7.53 8.18 -0.80
CA ALA A 157 -8.71 7.38 -0.45
C ALA A 157 -8.53 5.87 -0.74
N PRO A 158 -9.27 4.97 -0.07
CA PRO A 158 -9.13 3.52 -0.25
C PRO A 158 -9.54 3.02 -1.65
N ASP A 159 -10.36 3.76 -2.38
CA ASP A 159 -10.76 3.50 -3.77
C ASP A 159 -9.81 4.12 -4.81
N ALA A 160 -8.74 4.78 -4.36
CA ALA A 160 -7.72 5.33 -5.24
C ALA A 160 -6.90 4.21 -5.91
N ARG A 161 -6.80 4.24 -7.24
CA ARG A 161 -5.89 3.40 -8.04
C ARG A 161 -5.10 4.20 -9.07
N LEU A 162 -5.36 5.50 -9.16
CA LEU A 162 -4.79 6.42 -10.13
C LEU A 162 -4.41 7.72 -9.42
N HIS A 163 -3.23 8.26 -9.71
CA HIS A 163 -2.82 9.58 -9.22
C HIS A 163 -1.84 10.24 -10.19
N THR A 164 -1.88 11.58 -10.28
CA THR A 164 -0.96 12.34 -11.13
C THR A 164 0.03 13.12 -10.26
N LEU A 165 1.30 12.71 -10.31
CA LEU A 165 2.39 13.49 -9.74
C LEU A 165 2.57 14.78 -10.54
N THR A 166 2.80 15.89 -9.84
CA THR A 166 3.01 17.22 -10.45
C THR A 166 4.22 17.92 -9.80
N GLY A 167 4.70 19.00 -10.42
CA GLY A 167 5.84 19.76 -9.88
C GLY A 167 7.17 19.01 -9.95
N LEU A 168 7.29 18.01 -10.82
CA LEU A 168 8.53 17.27 -11.03
C LEU A 168 9.56 18.14 -11.77
N ARG A 169 10.84 17.84 -11.56
CA ARG A 169 11.93 18.47 -12.31
C ARG A 169 12.10 17.75 -13.65
N SER A 170 12.42 18.48 -14.71
CA SER A 170 12.68 17.91 -16.04
C SER A 170 13.98 17.10 -16.06
N ALA A 171 14.07 16.12 -16.96
CA ALA A 171 15.24 15.26 -17.14
C ALA A 171 15.79 14.67 -15.81
N THR A 172 14.90 14.35 -14.87
CA THR A 172 15.26 13.89 -13.53
C THR A 172 14.73 12.48 -13.31
N ALA A 173 15.59 11.60 -12.79
CA ALA A 173 15.20 10.24 -12.41
C ALA A 173 14.50 10.26 -11.05
N TYR A 174 13.36 9.59 -11.00
CA TYR A 174 12.55 9.43 -9.79
C TYR A 174 12.35 7.96 -9.48
N ARG A 175 12.32 7.64 -8.17
CA ARG A 175 11.78 6.40 -7.63
C ARG A 175 10.50 6.76 -6.88
N VAL A 176 9.41 6.11 -7.24
CA VAL A 176 8.11 6.26 -6.61
C VAL A 176 7.67 4.95 -6.00
N CYS A 177 7.08 4.99 -4.81
CA CYS A 177 6.45 3.86 -4.15
C CYS A 177 5.02 4.21 -3.74
N VAL A 178 4.12 3.23 -3.80
CA VAL A 178 2.78 3.29 -3.23
C VAL A 178 2.76 2.41 -1.98
N GLU A 179 2.40 2.98 -0.84
CA GLU A 179 2.18 2.23 0.40
C GLU A 179 0.69 2.16 0.70
N ALA A 180 0.17 0.96 0.93
CA ALA A 180 -1.15 0.79 1.52
C ALA A 180 -1.05 0.90 3.05
N PHE A 181 -2.08 1.40 3.72
CA PHE A 181 -2.13 1.43 5.18
C PHE A 181 -3.52 1.08 5.73
N ASN A 182 -3.54 0.53 6.93
CA ASN A 182 -4.73 0.22 7.72
C ASN A 182 -4.47 0.52 9.21
N ALA A 183 -5.35 0.05 10.11
CA ALA A 183 -5.17 0.26 11.55
C ALA A 183 -3.89 -0.40 12.13
N ALA A 184 -3.46 -1.53 11.59
CA ALA A 184 -2.26 -2.25 12.04
C ALA A 184 -0.95 -1.65 11.52
N GLY A 185 -0.97 -0.85 10.45
CA GLY A 185 0.22 -0.13 9.98
C GLY A 185 0.29 0.06 8.47
N GLN A 186 1.51 0.16 7.94
CA GLN A 186 1.78 0.35 6.52
C GLN A 186 2.38 -0.90 5.87
N SER A 187 2.10 -1.09 4.59
CA SER A 187 2.67 -2.16 3.77
C SER A 187 4.18 -2.01 3.60
N ARG A 188 4.89 -3.13 3.46
CA ARG A 188 6.33 -3.12 3.23
C ARG A 188 6.69 -2.50 1.88
N ARG A 189 7.67 -1.60 1.86
CA ARG A 189 8.38 -1.21 0.63
C ARG A 189 9.29 -2.36 0.25
N LEU A 190 8.86 -3.20 -0.68
CA LEU A 190 9.74 -4.22 -1.26
C LEU A 190 10.83 -3.47 -2.06
N GLU A 191 11.94 -3.16 -1.39
CA GLU A 191 13.12 -2.65 -2.06
C GLU A 191 13.66 -3.77 -2.94
N GLY A 192 13.71 -3.49 -4.25
CA GLY A 192 14.08 -4.40 -5.33
C GLY A 192 14.82 -5.65 -4.86
N VAL A 193 14.05 -6.72 -4.65
CA VAL A 193 14.59 -8.06 -4.84
C VAL A 193 14.86 -8.09 -6.34
N ALA A 194 16.10 -7.77 -6.73
CA ALA A 194 16.61 -8.20 -8.02
C ALA A 194 16.23 -9.66 -8.14
N PRO A 195 15.64 -10.12 -9.27
CA PRO A 195 15.26 -11.52 -9.41
C PRO A 195 16.46 -12.34 -8.96
N ARG A 196 16.28 -13.13 -7.89
CA ARG A 196 17.29 -14.14 -7.55
C ARG A 196 17.40 -14.92 -8.85
N SER A 197 18.52 -14.79 -9.54
CA SER A 197 18.89 -15.72 -10.57
C SER A 197 19.13 -17.05 -9.85
N SER A 198 18.05 -17.72 -9.45
CA SER A 198 18.09 -19.16 -9.25
C SER A 198 18.51 -19.71 -10.61
N PRO A 199 19.65 -20.41 -10.72
CA PRO A 199 20.14 -20.87 -12.01
C PRO A 199 19.28 -22.00 -12.62
N GLU A 200 18.10 -22.29 -12.07
CA GLU A 200 17.30 -23.46 -12.42
C GLU A 200 15.88 -23.09 -12.85
N ARG A 201 15.75 -22.53 -14.06
CA ARG A 201 14.64 -22.74 -15.03
C ARG A 201 14.80 -21.79 -16.22
N ARG A 202 15.70 -22.17 -17.13
CA ARG A 202 15.60 -21.74 -18.53
C ARG A 202 14.45 -22.51 -19.17
N HIS A 203 13.25 -21.93 -19.21
CA HIS A 203 12.24 -22.07 -20.28
C HIS A 203 10.89 -21.46 -19.85
N LEU A 204 10.80 -20.12 -19.87
CA LEU A 204 9.61 -19.33 -20.23
C LEU A 204 10.02 -17.84 -20.15
N ASP A 205 10.73 -17.36 -21.18
CA ASP A 205 11.16 -15.97 -21.27
C ASP A 205 9.97 -15.05 -21.60
N GLY A 206 9.26 -14.63 -20.55
CA GLY A 206 8.57 -13.33 -20.54
C GLY A 206 9.47 -12.31 -19.83
N PRO A 207 9.43 -11.01 -20.19
CA PRO A 207 10.17 -9.99 -19.46
C PRO A 207 9.75 -10.06 -17.99
N GLY A 208 10.71 -10.29 -17.09
CA GLY A 208 10.49 -10.40 -15.66
C GLY A 208 9.63 -9.23 -15.18
N LEU A 209 8.36 -9.51 -14.90
CA LEU A 209 7.40 -8.55 -14.39
C LEU A 209 7.95 -8.10 -13.04
N GLU A 210 8.57 -6.91 -13.00
CA GLU A 210 8.94 -6.24 -11.76
C GLU A 210 7.66 -5.89 -11.00
N LEU A 211 7.11 -6.89 -10.31
CA LEU A 211 5.92 -6.81 -9.49
C LEU A 211 6.33 -6.21 -8.15
N GLY A 212 5.68 -5.13 -7.75
CA GLY A 212 5.94 -4.53 -6.45
C GLY A 212 5.36 -3.13 -6.29
N PRO A 213 5.51 -2.55 -5.10
CA PRO A 213 4.94 -1.25 -4.75
C PRO A 213 5.72 -0.07 -5.34
N CYS A 214 6.91 -0.30 -5.90
CA CYS A 214 7.84 0.75 -6.31
C CYS A 214 8.23 0.67 -7.78
N ARG A 215 8.40 1.83 -8.42
CA ARG A 215 8.85 1.98 -9.82
C ARG A 215 9.83 3.12 -9.96
N ARG A 216 10.68 3.03 -10.98
CA ARG A 216 11.55 4.12 -11.42
C ARG A 216 11.04 4.68 -12.75
N PHE A 217 11.14 6.00 -12.91
CA PHE A 217 10.87 6.66 -14.18
C PHE A 217 11.71 7.94 -14.29
N THR A 218 11.86 8.44 -15.51
CA THR A 218 12.61 9.67 -15.78
C THR A 218 11.69 10.64 -16.51
N THR A 219 11.60 11.88 -16.02
CA THR A 219 10.85 12.94 -16.68
C THR A 219 11.51 13.34 -18.00
N LYS A 220 10.71 13.87 -18.94
CA LYS A 220 11.23 14.37 -20.21
C LYS A 220 12.11 15.61 -20.01
N PRO A 221 13.06 15.90 -20.91
CA PRO A 221 13.76 17.17 -20.89
C PRO A 221 12.79 18.32 -21.16
N SER A 222 13.06 19.48 -20.56
CA SER A 222 12.27 20.68 -20.80
C SER A 222 12.38 21.10 -22.26
N ARG A 223 11.26 21.51 -22.87
CA ARG A 223 11.27 22.01 -24.26
C ARG A 223 12.21 23.22 -24.43
N TYR A 224 12.38 24.02 -23.37
CA TYR A 224 13.28 25.18 -23.36
C TYR A 224 14.76 24.77 -23.44
N THR A 225 15.18 23.75 -22.69
CA THR A 225 16.58 23.30 -22.71
C THR A 225 16.96 22.67 -24.05
N VAL A 226 16.04 21.92 -24.66
CA VAL A 226 16.23 21.34 -26.00
C VAL A 226 16.38 22.44 -27.06
N ALA A 227 15.52 23.47 -27.02
CA ALA A 227 15.61 24.60 -27.95
C ALA A 227 16.91 25.41 -27.78
N ALA A 228 17.35 25.64 -26.55
CA ALA A 228 18.59 26.37 -26.27
C ALA A 228 19.84 25.61 -26.75
N VAL A 229 19.90 24.28 -26.55
CA VAL A 229 21.00 23.44 -27.05
C VAL A 229 20.98 23.39 -28.58
N GLY A 230 19.79 23.25 -29.19
CA GLY A 230 19.64 23.29 -30.65
C GLY A 230 20.11 24.62 -31.25
N ALA A 231 19.70 25.76 -30.67
CA ALA A 231 20.12 27.07 -31.11
C ALA A 231 21.63 27.30 -30.93
N SER A 232 22.20 26.83 -29.81
CA SER A 232 23.64 26.92 -29.54
C SER A 232 24.46 26.07 -30.52
N GLY A 233 24.01 24.85 -30.82
CA GLY A 233 24.64 23.97 -31.80
C GLY A 233 24.55 24.53 -33.23
N LEU A 234 23.39 25.07 -33.61
CA LEU A 234 23.22 25.73 -34.91
C LEU A 234 24.12 26.97 -35.02
N LEU A 235 24.21 27.79 -33.97
CA LEU A 235 25.08 28.96 -33.93
C LEU A 235 26.56 28.55 -34.04
N ALA A 236 26.99 27.52 -33.32
CA ALA A 236 28.36 27.01 -33.40
C ALA A 236 28.69 26.48 -34.81
N LEU A 237 27.77 25.74 -35.45
CA LEU A 237 27.91 25.27 -36.83
C LEU A 237 28.01 26.44 -37.82
N LEU A 238 27.19 27.48 -37.65
CA LEU A 238 27.24 28.68 -38.48
C LEU A 238 28.60 29.39 -38.33
N LEU A 239 29.12 29.53 -37.11
CA LEU A 239 30.44 30.14 -36.86
C LEU A 239 31.57 29.34 -37.52
N VAL A 240 31.53 28.00 -37.45
CA VAL A 240 32.52 27.15 -38.11
C VAL A 240 32.43 27.27 -39.63
N ALA A 241 31.23 27.31 -40.21
CA ALA A 241 31.04 27.49 -41.65
C ALA A 241 31.55 28.86 -42.14
N VAL A 242 31.31 29.94 -41.38
CA VAL A 242 31.84 31.28 -41.70
C VAL A 242 33.37 31.30 -41.61
N ALA A 243 33.95 30.70 -40.56
CA ALA A 243 35.40 30.60 -40.42
C ALA A 243 36.05 29.78 -41.55
N ALA A 244 35.43 28.66 -41.95
CA ALA A 244 35.90 27.84 -43.06
C ALA A 244 35.79 28.57 -44.40
N GLY A 245 34.70 29.31 -44.63
CA GLY A 245 34.52 30.13 -45.84
C GLY A 245 35.49 31.31 -45.90
N ALA A 246 35.81 31.94 -44.76
CA ALA A 246 36.81 33.01 -44.67
C ALA A 246 38.25 32.50 -44.87
N CYS A 247 38.53 31.24 -44.53
CA CYS A 247 39.83 30.58 -44.76
C CYS A 247 39.96 29.99 -46.17
N SER A 248 38.95 30.08 -47.04
CA SER A 248 39.10 29.64 -48.43
C SER A 248 40.08 30.58 -49.14
N PRO A 249 41.18 30.07 -49.74
CA PRO A 249 42.16 30.92 -50.39
C PRO A 249 41.47 31.67 -51.52
N ARG A 250 41.51 33.00 -51.46
CA ARG A 250 41.04 33.89 -52.49
C ARG A 250 41.85 33.56 -53.75
N ALA A 251 41.27 32.81 -54.69
CA ALA A 251 41.88 32.56 -55.98
C ALA A 251 42.02 33.91 -56.69
N THR A 252 43.19 34.52 -56.58
CA THR A 252 43.58 35.69 -57.36
C THR A 252 43.61 35.26 -58.82
N LEU A 253 42.53 35.54 -59.55
CA LEU A 253 42.47 35.52 -61.00
C LEU A 253 43.49 36.53 -61.53
N TYR A 254 44.67 36.05 -61.90
CA TYR A 254 45.67 36.81 -62.63
C TYR A 254 45.18 36.93 -64.09
N GLN A 255 44.54 38.05 -64.43
CA GLN A 255 44.24 38.42 -65.82
C GLN A 255 45.55 38.88 -66.50
N GLY A 256 46.14 38.02 -67.32
CA GLY A 256 47.17 38.43 -68.27
C GLY A 256 46.56 39.12 -69.49
N PRO A 257 47.24 40.12 -70.11
CA PRO A 257 46.71 40.84 -71.26
C PRO A 257 46.86 40.02 -72.56
N PRO A 258 46.05 40.31 -73.61
CA PRO A 258 46.12 39.58 -74.87
C PRO A 258 47.16 40.17 -75.84
N CYS A 259 47.75 39.27 -76.63
CA CYS A 259 48.34 39.42 -77.98
C CYS A 259 49.47 40.43 -78.22
N ALA A 260 50.62 39.91 -78.68
CA ALA A 260 51.30 40.44 -79.86
C ALA A 260 52.03 39.29 -80.60
N LEU A 261 51.46 38.92 -81.75
CA LEU A 261 52.04 38.12 -82.82
C LEU A 261 52.92 39.07 -83.64
N LEU A 262 54.22 38.80 -83.81
CA LEU A 262 55.03 39.41 -84.87
C LEU A 262 56.21 38.47 -85.20
N LEU A 263 56.08 37.90 -86.41
CA LEU A 263 57.04 37.29 -87.34
C LEU A 263 58.47 37.01 -86.87
#